data_AF-A0A944ZAD8-F1
#
_entry.id   AF-A0A944ZAD8-F1
#
_cell.length_a   1.000
_cell.length_b   1.000
_cell.length_c   1.000
_cell.angle_alpha   90.00
_cell.angle_beta   90.00
_cell.angle_gamma   90.00
#
_symmetry.space_group_name_H-M   'P 1'
#
loop_
_entity.id
_entity.type
_entity.pdbx_description
1 polymer ?
#
loop_
_entity_poly.entity_id
_entity_poly.type
_entity_poly.pdbx_seq_one_letter_code
_entity_poly.pdbx_strand_id
1 'polypeptide(L)' 'MHHSLWVLTGPTACDKTEIGFTVAQKIKGEIISADSMLFYRGMDIGTAKPSLDM' A
#
# COMPACT_ATOMS: atom_id res chain seq x y z
N MET A 1 -19.65 7.77 16.13
CA MET A 1 -19.16 6.55 15.43
C MET A 1 -17.65 6.52 15.53
N HIS A 2 -17.06 5.35 15.82
CA HIS A 2 -15.61 5.19 15.89
C HIS A 2 -15.17 4.41 14.64
N HIS A 3 -14.21 4.97 13.90
CA HIS A 3 -13.60 4.30 12.76
C HIS A 3 -12.21 3.81 13.15
N SER A 4 -11.91 2.55 12.82
CA SER A 4 -10.60 1.98 13.07
C SER A 4 -9.67 2.28 11.89
N LEU A 5 -8.49 2.82 12.17
CA LEU A 5 -7.43 3.05 11.18
C LEU A 5 -6.26 2.11 11.47
N TRP A 6 -5.86 1.32 10.48
CA TRP A 6 -4.70 0.45 10.53
C TRP A 6 -3.54 1.09 9.78
N VAL A 7 -2.36 1.17 10.41
CA VAL A 7 -1.17 1.80 9.82
C VAL A 7 -0.10 0.75 9.62
N LEU A 8 0.25 0.48 8.36
CA LEU A 8 1.35 -0.40 7.99
C LEU A 8 2.57 0.44 7.60
N THR A 9 3.61 0.40 8.42
CA THR A 9 4.86 1.15 8.23
C THR A 9 6.06 0.21 8.19
N GLY A 10 7.21 0.71 7.71
CA GLY A 10 8.46 -0.04 7.62
C GLY A 10 9.37 0.47 6.49
N PRO A 11 10.63 0.01 6.44
CA PRO A 11 11.59 0.44 5.43
C PRO A 11 11.14 0.13 4.01
N THR A 12 11.71 0.81 3.02
CA THR A 12 11.54 0.40 1.61
C THR A 12 12.08 -1.02 1.41
N ALA A 13 11.52 -1.76 0.44
CA ALA A 13 11.87 -3.16 0.15
C ALA A 13 11.63 -4.18 1.29
N CYS A 14 10.75 -3.90 2.24
CA CYS A 14 10.30 -4.87 3.26
C CYS A 14 8.91 -5.47 2.95
N ASP A 15 8.53 -5.59 1.68
CA ASP A 15 7.30 -6.25 1.21
C ASP A 15 5.97 -5.74 1.80
N LYS A 16 5.95 -4.48 2.26
CA LYS A 16 4.74 -3.84 2.82
C LYS A 16 3.53 -3.93 1.89
N THR A 17 3.74 -3.87 0.58
CA THR A 17 2.67 -3.95 -0.41
C THR A 17 1.93 -5.28 -0.32
N GLU A 18 2.63 -6.41 -0.36
CA GLU A 18 2.04 -7.76 -0.27
C GLU A 18 1.36 -8.00 1.08
N ILE A 19 2.00 -7.55 2.17
CA ILE A 19 1.44 -7.62 3.52
C ILE A 19 0.16 -6.77 3.59
N GLY A 20 0.16 -5.58 3.01
CA GLY A 20 -0.97 -4.66 2.97
C GLY A 20 -2.20 -5.28 2.29
N PHE A 21 -2.01 -5.91 1.13
CA PHE A 21 -3.08 -6.65 0.44
C PHE A 21 -3.65 -7.79 1.29
N THR A 22 -2.77 -8.61 1.86
CA THR A 22 -3.17 -9.74 2.71
C THR A 22 -3.98 -9.26 3.93
N VAL A 23 -3.54 -8.18 4.58
CA VAL A 23 -4.22 -7.61 5.75
C VAL A 23 -5.58 -7.03 5.34
N ALA A 24 -5.62 -6.23 4.27
CA ALA A 24 -6.84 -5.60 3.79
C ALA A 24 -7.94 -6.63 3.46
N GLN A 25 -7.58 -7.74 2.81
CA GLN A 25 -8.50 -8.86 2.54
C GLN A 25 -9.05 -9.49 3.82
N LYS A 26 -8.19 -9.74 4.82
CA LYS A 26 -8.59 -10.36 6.09
C LYS A 26 -9.53 -9.48 6.91
N ILE A 27 -9.31 -8.16 6.92
CA ILE A 27 -10.12 -7.22 7.69
C ILE A 27 -11.28 -6.61 6.89
N LYS A 28 -11.41 -6.96 5.60
CA LYS A 28 -12.35 -6.34 4.64
C LYS A 28 -12.20 -4.81 4.60
N GLY A 29 -10.96 -4.35 4.61
CA GLY A 29 -10.60 -2.93 4.60
C GLY A 29 -10.14 -2.45 3.23
N GLU A 30 -10.07 -1.14 3.08
CA GLU A 30 -9.51 -0.48 1.89
C GLU A 30 -8.06 -0.05 2.15
N ILE A 31 -7.25 -0.01 1.09
CA ILE A 31 -5.85 0.42 1.16
C ILE A 31 -5.77 1.87 0.69
N ILE A 32 -5.11 2.70 1.49
CA ILE A 32 -4.72 4.06 1.10
C ILE A 32 -3.19 4.10 1.10
N SER A 33 -2.60 4.49 -0.04
CA SER A 33 -1.16 4.67 -0.12
C SER A 33 -0.73 5.90 0.70
N ALA A 34 0.28 5.70 1.55
CA ALA A 34 0.96 6.77 2.29
C ALA A 34 2.40 7.01 1.79
N ASP A 35 2.71 6.58 0.56
CA ASP A 35 4.01 6.80 -0.08
C ASP A 35 3.95 8.02 -1.01
N SER A 36 4.74 9.04 -0.70
CA SER A 36 4.82 10.29 -1.47
C SER A 36 5.25 10.10 -2.93
N MET A 37 5.99 9.03 -3.25
CA MET A 37 6.53 8.82 -4.58
C MET A 37 5.51 8.16 -5.53
N LEU A 38 4.51 7.46 -5.00
CA LEU A 38 3.51 6.76 -5.82
C LEU A 38 2.49 7.70 -6.48
N PHE A 39 2.43 8.98 -6.07
CA PHE A 39 1.54 9.97 -6.68
C PHE A 39 1.99 10.43 -8.08
N TYR A 40 3.29 10.31 -8.40
CA TYR A 40 3.82 10.76 -9.69
C TYR A 40 3.44 9.78 -10.81
N ARG A 41 2.82 10.30 -11.87
CA ARG A 41 2.45 9.54 -13.07
C ARG A 41 3.69 9.28 -13.92
N GLY A 42 3.79 8.09 -14.50
CA GLY A 42 4.93 7.70 -15.35
C GLY A 42 6.19 7.28 -14.59
N MET A 43 6.17 7.31 -13.24
CA MET A 43 7.29 6.89 -12.38
C MET A 43 7.10 5.48 -11.83
N ASP A 44 6.50 4.56 -12.58
CA ASP A 44 6.00 3.31 -12.02
C ASP A 44 7.11 2.33 -11.63
N ILE A 45 8.16 2.19 -12.47
CA ILE A 45 9.26 1.24 -12.25
C ILE A 45 10.17 1.70 -11.10
N GLY A 46 10.67 2.93 -11.16
CA GLY A 46 11.64 3.44 -10.18
C GLY A 46 11.07 3.67 -8.78
N THR A 47 9.73 3.69 -8.64
CA THR A 47 9.05 3.84 -7.35
C THR A 47 8.42 2.54 -6.85
N ALA A 48 8.65 1.42 -7.57
CA ALA A 48 8.06 0.13 -7.27
C ALA A 48 6.52 0.21 -7.10
N LYS A 49 5.86 0.96 -7.98
CA LYS A 49 4.40 1.11 -7.95
C LYS A 49 3.74 -0.26 -8.21
N PRO A 50 2.73 -0.65 -7.42
CA PRO A 50 1.92 -1.84 -7.69
C PRO A 50 1.38 -1.85 -9.13
N SER A 51 1.46 -3.01 -9.80
CA SER A 51 0.79 -3.20 -11.09
C SER A 51 -0.72 -3.41 -10.88
N LEU A 52 -1.50 -3.26 -11.96
CA LEU A 52 -2.95 -3.50 -11.92
C LEU A 52 -3.31 -5.00 -11.81
N ASP A 53 -2.36 -5.87 -12.12
CA ASP A 53 -2.55 -7.33 -12.15
C ASP A 53 -2.27 -7.99 -10.79
N MET A 54 -1.91 -7.19 -9.78
CA MET A 54 -1.65 -7.62 -8.40
C MET A 54 -2.93 -7.69 -7.55
#